data_AF-A0A1V6C749-F1
#
_entry.id   AF-A0A1V6C749-F1
#
_cell.length_a   1.000
_cell.length_b   1.000
_cell.length_c   1.000
_cell.angle_alpha   90.00
_cell.angle_beta   90.00
_cell.angle_gamma   90.00
#
_symmetry.space_group_name_H-M   'P 1'
#
loop_
_entity.id
_entity.type
_entity.pdbx_description
1 polymer ?
#
loop_
_entity_poly.entity_id
_entity_poly.type
_entity_poly.pdbx_seq_one_letter_code
_entity_poly.pdbx_strand_id
1 'polypeptide(L)'
;MKYRPEFPDRFGSIEDARAFSQTFFPWYNKEHYHSGLGLLTPEDVHYGRAADIIKAREEVLMDAYEKHPERFKRNIPKPMPVPQEVWINKPIIKNQEVLH
;
A
#
# COMPACT_ATOMS: atom_id res chain seq x y z
N MET A 1 -1.49 0.57 11.33
CA MET A 1 -2.18 0.79 12.61
C MET A 1 -2.29 -0.53 13.40
N LYS A 2 -3.07 -1.52 12.92
CA LYS A 2 -3.31 -2.82 13.60
C LYS A 2 -2.10 -3.76 13.79
N TYR A 3 -0.95 -3.47 13.19
CA TYR A 3 0.27 -4.30 13.26
C TYR A 3 1.55 -3.49 13.52
N ARG A 4 1.44 -2.24 13.97
CA ARG A 4 2.61 -1.43 14.36
C ARG A 4 2.82 -1.62 15.87
N PRO A 5 3.99 -2.09 16.33
CA PRO A 5 4.22 -2.35 17.76
C PRO A 5 3.99 -1.15 18.66
N GLU A 6 4.21 0.06 18.14
CA GLU A 6 4.05 1.33 18.87
C GLU A 6 2.59 1.80 18.93
N PHE A 7 1.68 1.20 18.16
CA PHE A 7 0.27 1.56 18.20
C PHE A 7 -0.37 0.91 19.43
N PRO A 8 -0.89 1.69 20.40
CA PRO A 8 -1.34 1.12 21.65
C PRO A 8 -2.71 0.45 21.53
N ASP A 9 -2.99 -0.52 22.40
CA ASP A 9 -4.32 -1.13 22.52
C ASP A 9 -5.39 -0.10 22.91
N ARG A 10 -5.01 0.89 23.73
CA ARG A 10 -5.83 2.04 24.15
C ARG A 10 -4.95 3.27 24.40
N PHE A 11 -5.43 4.46 24.06
CA PHE A 11 -4.83 5.71 24.52
C PHE A 11 -5.32 6.06 25.93
N GLY A 12 -4.46 6.66 26.75
CA GLY A 12 -4.82 7.11 28.10
C GLY A 12 -5.74 8.33 28.10
N SER A 13 -5.62 9.16 27.06
CA SER A 13 -6.38 10.41 26.88
C SER A 13 -6.49 10.79 25.40
N ILE A 14 -7.26 11.85 25.10
CA ILE A 14 -7.32 12.40 23.74
C ILE A 14 -6.01 13.13 23.38
N GLU A 15 -5.34 13.71 24.35
CA GLU A 15 -4.03 14.35 24.21
C GLU A 15 -2.98 13.33 23.76
N ASP A 16 -2.95 12.15 24.39
CA ASP A 16 -2.04 11.05 24.01
C ASP A 16 -2.30 10.59 22.57
N ALA A 17 -3.58 10.44 22.20
CA ALA A 17 -3.97 10.04 20.86
C ALA A 17 -3.52 11.06 19.80
N ARG A 18 -3.64 12.37 20.11
CA ARG A 18 -3.19 13.45 19.23
C ARG A 18 -1.67 13.47 19.10
N ALA A 19 -0.95 13.38 20.22
CA ALA A 19 0.51 13.36 20.22
C ALA A 19 1.06 12.21 19.39
N PHE A 20 0.51 11.00 19.57
CA PHE A 20 0.86 9.85 18.75
C PHE A 20 0.56 10.08 17.26
N SER A 21 -0.65 10.58 16.95
CA SER A 21 -1.11 10.79 15.57
C SER A 21 -0.24 11.78 14.80
N GLN A 22 0.27 12.82 15.46
CA GLN A 22 1.15 13.82 14.86
C GLN A 22 2.45 13.22 14.33
N THR A 23 2.97 12.17 14.97
CA THR A 23 4.17 11.45 14.51
C THR A 23 3.82 10.30 13.58
N PHE A 24 2.72 9.59 13.86
CA PHE A 24 2.33 8.40 13.13
C PHE A 24 1.91 8.69 11.68
N PHE A 25 1.06 9.68 11.44
CA PHE A 25 0.50 9.93 10.10
C PHE A 25 1.51 10.43 9.07
N PRO A 26 2.46 11.33 9.39
CA PRO A 26 3.52 11.69 8.46
C PRO A 26 4.32 10.48 7.98
N TRP A 27 4.77 9.64 8.91
CA TRP A 27 5.45 8.39 8.58
C TRP A 27 4.53 7.45 7.77
N TYR A 28 3.28 7.27 8.20
CA TYR A 28 2.35 6.34 7.55
C TYR A 28 2.09 6.73 6.10
N ASN A 29 1.97 8.03 5.84
CA ASN A 29 1.66 8.52 4.50
C ASN A 29 2.90 8.52 3.60
N LYS A 30 4.10 8.79 4.13
CA LYS A 30 5.28 9.10 3.30
C LYS A 30 6.39 8.06 3.31
N GLU A 31 6.45 7.23 4.33
CA GLU A 31 7.57 6.31 4.56
C GLU A 31 7.11 4.85 4.67
N HIS A 32 5.85 4.62 5.06
CA HIS A 32 5.32 3.28 5.20
C HIS A 32 4.91 2.69 3.85
N TYR A 33 5.76 1.81 3.31
CA TYR A 33 5.43 1.00 2.14
C TYR A 33 4.39 -0.06 2.48
N HIS A 34 3.17 0.17 2.02
CA HIS A 34 2.01 -0.61 2.42
C HIS A 34 1.84 -1.83 1.51
N SER A 35 1.90 -3.05 2.04
CA SER A 35 1.78 -4.28 1.24
C SER A 35 0.45 -4.38 0.49
N GLY A 36 -0.66 -3.91 1.10
CA GLY A 36 -1.95 -3.81 0.42
C GLY A 36 -2.00 -2.78 -0.72
N LEU A 37 -0.96 -1.96 -0.91
CA LEU A 37 -0.82 -0.99 -2.00
C LEU A 37 0.34 -1.35 -2.93
N GLY A 38 0.72 -2.62 -3.02
CA GLY A 38 1.86 -3.04 -3.85
C GLY A 38 3.20 -2.48 -3.36
N LEU A 39 3.36 -2.31 -2.05
CA LEU A 39 4.50 -1.65 -1.43
C LEU A 39 4.71 -0.22 -1.92
N LEU A 40 3.64 0.52 -2.22
CA LEU A 40 3.67 1.97 -2.40
C LEU A 40 3.34 2.66 -1.07
N THR A 41 3.73 3.92 -0.95
CA THR A 41 3.26 4.76 0.16
C THR A 41 1.85 5.27 -0.14
N PRO A 42 1.02 5.56 0.88
CA PRO A 42 -0.26 6.23 0.66
C PRO A 42 -0.13 7.54 -0.12
N GLU A 43 0.95 8.30 0.11
CA GLU A 43 1.24 9.53 -0.63
C GLU A 43 1.46 9.27 -2.13
N ASP A 44 2.22 8.22 -2.49
CA ASP A 44 2.45 7.88 -3.90
C ASP A 44 1.16 7.58 -4.64
N VAL A 45 0.25 6.85 -3.99
CA VAL A 45 -1.06 6.53 -4.57
C VAL A 45 -1.91 7.80 -4.67
N HIS A 46 -1.94 8.62 -3.62
CA HIS A 46 -2.73 9.85 -3.58
C HIS A 46 -2.35 10.83 -4.70
N TYR A 47 -1.06 10.99 -4.98
CA TYR A 47 -0.56 11.87 -6.03
C TYR A 47 -0.41 11.18 -7.40
N GLY A 48 -0.93 9.97 -7.58
CA GLY A 48 -0.93 9.27 -8.86
C GLY A 48 0.45 8.79 -9.34
N ARG A 49 1.45 8.72 -8.46
CA ARG A 49 2.83 8.30 -8.78
C ARG A 49 3.00 6.79 -8.95
N ALA A 50 1.95 6.02 -8.70
CA ALA A 50 1.98 4.56 -8.68
C ALA A 50 2.52 3.95 -9.98
N ALA A 51 2.03 4.40 -11.14
CA ALA A 51 2.40 3.83 -12.43
C ALA A 51 3.90 4.00 -12.74
N ASP A 52 4.44 5.20 -12.52
CA ASP A 52 5.85 5.50 -12.76
C ASP A 52 6.78 4.70 -11.84
N ILE A 53 6.40 4.59 -10.56
CA ILE A 53 7.18 3.80 -9.59
C ILE A 53 7.16 2.31 -9.94
N ILE A 54 6.02 1.77 -10.38
CA ILE A 54 5.93 0.36 -10.80
C ILE A 54 6.80 0.12 -12.02
N LYS A 55 6.74 1.00 -13.02
CA LYS A 55 7.57 0.89 -14.22
C LYS A 55 9.06 0.88 -13.87
N ALA A 56 9.51 1.81 -13.02
CA ALA A 56 10.90 1.84 -12.57
C ALA A 56 11.31 0.54 -11.82
N ARG A 57 10.38 -0.06 -11.05
CA ARG A 57 10.61 -1.36 -10.39
C ARG A 57 10.74 -2.51 -11.39
N GLU A 58 9.94 -2.51 -12.45
CA GLU A 58 10.04 -3.52 -13.52
C GLU A 58 11.41 -3.49 -14.19
N GLU A 59 11.93 -2.30 -14.48
CA GLU A 59 13.26 -2.10 -15.06
C GLU A 59 14.36 -2.67 -14.15
N VAL A 60 14.34 -2.31 -12.86
CA VAL A 60 15.31 -2.83 -11.86
C VAL A 60 15.23 -4.36 -11.72
N LEU A 61 14.02 -4.91 -11.73
CA LEU A 61 13.79 -6.35 -11.61
C LEU A 61 14.27 -7.11 -12.85
N MET A 62 14.09 -6.53 -14.04
CA MET A 62 14.59 -7.08 -15.29
C MET A 62 16.13 -7.08 -15.30
N ASP A 63 16.76 -5.96 -14.96
CA ASP A 63 18.22 -5.85 -14.85
C ASP A 63 18.81 -6.87 -13.87
N ALA A 64 18.14 -7.08 -12.73
CA ALA A 64 18.56 -8.07 -11.75
C ALA A 64 18.42 -9.51 -12.29
N TYR A 65 17.35 -9.78 -13.03
CA TYR A 65 17.11 -11.08 -13.66
C TYR A 65 18.14 -11.38 -14.75
N GLU A 66 18.45 -10.43 -15.63
CA GLU A 66 19.44 -10.60 -16.69
C GLU A 66 20.84 -10.90 -16.14
N LYS A 67 21.22 -10.26 -15.03
CA LYS A 67 22.52 -10.49 -14.37
C LYS A 67 22.59 -11.85 -13.67
N HIS A 68 21.48 -12.30 -13.06
CA HIS A 68 21.47 -13.47 -12.18
C HIS A 68 20.16 -14.28 -12.30
N PRO A 69 19.88 -14.91 -13.45
CA PRO A 69 18.62 -15.62 -13.68
C PRO A 69 18.44 -16.84 -12.74
N GLU A 70 19.53 -17.42 -12.23
CA GLU A 70 19.55 -18.50 -11.26
C GLU A 70 18.91 -18.13 -9.92
N ARG A 71 18.99 -16.85 -9.51
CA ARG A 71 18.38 -16.36 -8.27
C ARG A 71 16.84 -16.32 -8.34
N PHE A 72 16.29 -16.34 -9.55
CA PHE A 72 14.85 -16.22 -9.79
C PHE A 72 14.22 -17.50 -10.33
N LYS A 73 14.89 -18.65 -10.18
CA LYS A 73 14.42 -19.94 -10.71
C LYS A 73 14.05 -19.87 -12.20
N ARG A 74 14.78 -19.04 -12.98
CA ARG A 74 14.54 -18.77 -14.41
C ARG A 74 13.16 -18.17 -14.73
N ASN A 75 12.53 -17.50 -13.78
CA ASN A 75 11.31 -16.71 -13.99
C ASN A 75 11.62 -15.22 -13.85
N ILE A 76 11.07 -14.39 -14.74
CA ILE A 76 11.20 -12.93 -14.63
C ILE A 76 10.41 -12.46 -13.40
N PRO A 77 11.05 -11.83 -12.40
CA PRO A 77 10.37 -11.31 -11.23
C PRO A 77 9.45 -10.15 -11.60
N LYS A 78 8.32 -10.02 -10.89
CA LYS A 78 7.33 -8.96 -11.13
C LYS A 78 7.10 -8.15 -9.85
N PRO A 79 6.87 -6.83 -9.95
CA PRO A 79 6.44 -6.04 -8.80
C PRO A 79 5.11 -6.55 -8.24
N MET A 80 4.84 -6.23 -6.97
CA MET A 80 3.56 -6.55 -6.34
C MET A 80 2.44 -5.75 -7.03
N PRO A 81 1.30 -6.39 -7.37
CA PRO A 81 0.20 -5.68 -8.02
C PRO A 81 -0.41 -4.64 -7.09
N VAL A 82 -0.83 -3.51 -7.66
CA VAL A 82 -1.56 -2.47 -6.95
C VAL A 82 -3.06 -2.65 -7.20
N PRO A 83 -3.90 -2.66 -6.16
CA PRO A 83 -5.33 -2.74 -6.35
C PRO A 83 -5.86 -1.46 -7.01
N GLN A 84 -6.81 -1.60 -7.93
CA GLN A 84 -7.52 -0.45 -8.51
C GLN A 84 -8.39 0.28 -7.49
N GLU A 85 -8.94 -0.47 -6.54
CA GLU A 85 -9.81 0.05 -5.49
C GLU A 85 -9.50 -0.63 -4.16
N VAL A 86 -9.60 0.14 -3.07
CA VAL A 86 -9.52 -0.37 -1.71
C VAL A 86 -10.73 0.11 -0.92
N TRP A 87 -11.21 -0.72 0.01
CA TRP A 87 -12.42 -0.44 0.78
C TRP A 87 -12.14 -0.68 2.26
N ILE A 88 -12.50 0.29 3.11
CA ILE A 88 -12.61 0.05 4.56
C ILE A 88 -13.92 -0.72 4.84
N ASN A 89 -15.01 -0.27 4.21
CA ASN A 89 -16.30 -0.94 4.20
C ASN A 89 -16.84 -0.90 2.76
N LYS A 90 -16.78 -2.03 2.04
CA LYS A 90 -17.27 -2.09 0.65
C LYS A 90 -18.80 -1.97 0.66
N PRO A 91 -19.40 -1.04 -0.09
CA PRO A 91 -20.85 -0.90 -0.15
C PRO A 91 -21.46 -2.15 -0.81
N ILE A 92 -22.59 -2.61 -0.28
CA ILE A 92 -23.38 -3.67 -0.91
C ILE A 92 -24.20 -3.02 -2.03
N ILE A 93 -23.92 -3.39 -3.28
CA ILE A 93 -24.73 -2.96 -4.42
C ILE A 93 -26.03 -3.78 -4.38
N LYS A 94 -27.14 -3.15 -3.97
CA LYS A 94 -28.48 -3.74 -4.18
C LYS A 94 -28.83 -3.54 -5.65
N ASN A 95 -28.99 -4.64 -6.40
CA ASN A 95 -29.49 -4.58 -7.76
C ASN A 95 -30.82 -3.82 -7.79
N GLN A 96 -30.90 -2.79 -8.64
CA GLN A 96 -32.12 -2.02 -8.84
C GLN A 96 -33.24 -2.97 -9.29
N GLU A 97 -34.34 -2.97 -8.55
CA GLU A 97 -35.60 -3.53 -9.01
C GLU A 97 -35.99 -2.82 -10.31
N VAL A 98 -36.08 -3.60 -11.38
CA VAL A 98 -36.63 -3.14 -12.66
C VAL A 98 -38.12 -2.91 -12.43
N LEU A 99 -38.52 -1.65 -12.25
CA LEU A 99 -39.92 -1.25 -12.36
C LEU A 99 -40.35 -1.47 -13.82
N HIS A 100 -41.20 -2.49 -14.04
CA HIS A 100 -42.06 -2.59 -15.22
C HIS A 100 -43.22 -1.60 -15.08
#